data_AF-Q58045-F1
#
_entry.id   AF-Q58045-F1
#
_cell.length_a   1.000
_cell.length_b   1.000
_cell.length_c   1.000
_cell.angle_alpha   90.00
_cell.angle_beta   90.00
_cell.angle_gamma   90.00
#
_symmetry.space_group_name_H-M   'P 1'
#
loop_
_entity.id
_entity.type
_entity.pdbx_description
1 polymer ?
#
loop_
_entity_poly.entity_id
_entity_poly.type
_entity_poly.pdbx_seq_one_letter_code
_entity_poly.pdbx_strand_id
1 'polypeptide(L)'
;MGQMFNPLDFVYIAEFLEESKVDKKEAKNRTIIGRYYYASFLFLRGILKENLKNYNSKEAKEFLYLIELSNSHKIILDFLNVLKKEDGKFRRVYNALSILRDLRNASDYELESPARVKSIKEMVDFNDDYYVELSKNKYKIIVNSKSDVENILKDRSKIDKILRKI
;
A
#
# COMPACT_ATOMS: atom_id res chain seq x y z
N MET A 1 -8.83 27.40 2.35
CA MET A 1 -7.69 26.48 2.32
C MET A 1 -8.25 25.07 2.47
N GLY A 2 -8.16 24.24 1.42
CA GLY A 2 -8.61 22.85 1.52
C GLY A 2 -7.70 22.10 2.49
N GLN A 3 -8.28 21.38 3.45
CA GLN A 3 -7.53 20.49 4.33
C GLN A 3 -6.77 19.50 3.43
N MET A 4 -5.45 19.48 3.52
CA MET A 4 -4.63 18.56 2.72
C MET A 4 -4.93 17.14 3.20
N PHE A 5 -5.45 16.31 2.29
CA PHE A 5 -5.87 14.94 2.59
C PHE A 5 -4.76 14.14 3.29
N ASN A 6 -5.05 13.59 4.47
CA ASN A 6 -4.07 12.87 5.26
C ASN A 6 -4.32 11.36 5.12
N PRO A 7 -3.33 10.54 4.74
CA PRO A 7 -3.49 9.07 4.75
C PRO A 7 -3.97 8.53 6.11
N LEU A 8 -3.75 9.25 7.21
CA LEU A 8 -4.30 8.94 8.52
C LEU A 8 -5.83 8.98 8.58
N ASP A 9 -6.50 9.74 7.71
CA ASP A 9 -7.96 9.80 7.62
C ASP A 9 -8.54 8.42 7.29
N PHE A 10 -7.84 7.64 6.45
CA PHE A 10 -8.23 6.26 6.15
C PHE A 10 -8.06 5.33 7.35
N VAL A 11 -6.98 5.50 8.11
CA VAL A 11 -6.72 4.69 9.31
C VAL A 11 -7.76 4.99 10.38
N TYR A 12 -8.08 6.26 10.59
CA TYR A 12 -9.13 6.69 11.49
C TYR A 12 -10.48 6.05 11.14
N ILE A 13 -10.87 6.04 9.86
CA ILE A 13 -12.11 5.38 9.42
C ILE A 13 -12.05 3.87 9.68
N ALA A 14 -10.90 3.22 9.44
CA ALA A 14 -10.73 1.80 9.72
C ALA A 14 -10.92 1.47 11.21
N GLU A 15 -10.24 2.22 12.08
CA GLU A 15 -10.30 2.04 13.54
C GLU A 15 -11.69 2.35 14.09
N PHE A 16 -12.32 3.44 13.63
CA PHE A 16 -13.71 3.77 13.98
C PHE A 16 -14.68 2.63 13.62
N LEU A 17 -14.55 2.05 12.42
CA LEU A 17 -15.40 0.94 11.99
C LEU A 17 -15.12 -0.33 12.79
N GLU A 18 -13.87 -0.60 13.18
CA GLU A 18 -13.49 -1.73 14.03
C GLU A 18 -14.26 -1.69 15.36
N GLU A 19 -14.34 -0.51 15.98
CA GLU A 19 -15.02 -0.26 17.26
C GLU A 19 -16.55 -0.11 17.11
N SER A 20 -17.06 0.07 15.88
CA SER A 20 -18.47 0.29 15.64
C SER A 20 -19.32 -0.98 15.79
N LYS A 21 -20.56 -0.79 16.28
CA LYS A 21 -21.59 -1.84 16.41
C LYS A 21 -22.35 -2.10 15.10
N VAL A 22 -21.71 -1.93 13.94
CA VAL A 22 -22.36 -2.17 12.65
C VAL A 22 -22.60 -3.67 12.46
N ASP A 23 -23.87 -4.06 12.34
CA ASP A 23 -24.30 -5.47 12.21
C ASP A 23 -23.84 -6.13 10.90
N LYS A 24 -23.64 -5.33 9.85
CA LYS A 24 -23.18 -5.82 8.53
C LYS A 24 -21.67 -6.11 8.55
N LYS A 25 -21.29 -7.21 9.21
CA LYS A 25 -19.89 -7.60 9.46
C LYS A 25 -19.04 -7.68 8.20
N GLU A 26 -19.51 -8.39 7.18
CA GLU A 26 -18.80 -8.51 5.90
C GLU A 26 -18.51 -7.14 5.27
N ALA A 27 -19.54 -6.28 5.13
CA ALA A 27 -19.38 -4.95 4.53
C ALA A 27 -18.43 -4.05 5.34
N LYS A 28 -18.51 -4.16 6.68
CA LYS A 28 -17.61 -3.47 7.60
C LYS A 28 -16.16 -3.90 7.39
N ASN A 29 -15.90 -5.21 7.39
CA ASN A 29 -14.56 -5.77 7.23
C ASN A 29 -13.96 -5.48 5.85
N ARG A 30 -14.74 -5.65 4.78
CA ARG A 30 -14.34 -5.26 3.42
C ARG A 30 -13.93 -3.79 3.35
N THR A 31 -14.71 -2.91 3.98
CA THR A 31 -14.40 -1.47 4.05
C THR A 31 -13.08 -1.23 4.79
N ILE A 32 -12.92 -1.79 5.99
CA ILE A 32 -11.70 -1.64 6.80
C ILE A 32 -10.45 -2.07 6.02
N ILE A 33 -10.49 -3.22 5.35
CA ILE A 33 -9.41 -3.73 4.50
C ILE A 33 -9.04 -2.73 3.40
N GLY A 34 -10.03 -2.20 2.68
CA GLY A 34 -9.82 -1.19 1.65
C GLY A 34 -9.15 0.06 2.21
N ARG A 35 -9.55 0.50 3.41
CA ARG A 35 -8.98 1.67 4.09
C ARG A 35 -7.51 1.46 4.46
N TYR A 36 -7.13 0.31 5.02
CA TYR A 36 -5.73 0.00 5.29
C TYR A 36 -4.86 -0.05 4.02
N TYR A 37 -5.41 -0.56 2.91
CA TYR A 37 -4.71 -0.51 1.62
C TYR A 37 -4.47 0.94 1.15
N TYR A 38 -5.52 1.77 1.11
CA TYR A 38 -5.38 3.16 0.64
C TYR A 38 -4.45 3.99 1.53
N ALA A 39 -4.53 3.83 2.85
CA ALA A 39 -3.60 4.44 3.79
C ALA A 39 -2.15 4.05 3.47
N SER A 40 -1.88 2.76 3.29
CA SER A 40 -0.55 2.23 2.97
C SER A 40 -0.01 2.75 1.63
N PHE A 41 -0.85 2.71 0.60
CA PHE A 41 -0.49 3.15 -0.75
C PHE A 41 -0.14 4.64 -0.79
N LEU A 42 -0.99 5.49 -0.18
CA LEU A 42 -0.76 6.94 -0.17
C LEU A 42 0.40 7.34 0.72
N PHE A 43 0.61 6.64 1.83
CA PHE A 43 1.78 6.82 2.66
C PHE A 43 3.08 6.61 1.86
N LEU A 44 3.19 5.49 1.16
CA LEU A 44 4.34 5.19 0.31
C LEU A 44 4.48 6.20 -0.84
N ARG A 45 3.38 6.55 -1.51
CA ARG A 45 3.37 7.57 -2.56
C ARG A 45 3.87 8.91 -2.05
N GLY A 46 3.42 9.33 -0.86
CA GLY A 46 3.84 10.57 -0.21
C GLY A 46 5.34 10.61 0.05
N ILE A 47 5.91 9.53 0.62
CA ILE A 47 7.35 9.41 0.86
C ILE A 47 8.13 9.49 -0.45
N LEU A 48 7.70 8.75 -1.48
CA LEU A 48 8.37 8.74 -2.79
C LEU A 48 8.34 10.14 -3.43
N LYS A 49 7.17 10.81 -3.44
CA LYS A 49 7.05 12.17 -3.97
C LYS A 49 7.97 13.14 -3.25
N GLU A 50 7.95 13.13 -1.91
CA GLU A 50 8.71 14.08 -1.11
C GLU A 50 10.22 13.92 -1.27
N ASN A 51 10.72 12.68 -1.32
CA ASN A 51 12.15 12.40 -1.42
C ASN A 51 12.68 12.53 -2.86
N LEU A 52 11.85 12.31 -3.88
CA LEU A 52 12.26 12.37 -5.29
C LEU A 52 12.00 13.72 -5.97
N LYS A 53 11.21 14.63 -5.38
CA LYS A 53 10.84 15.92 -6.03
C LYS A 53 12.02 16.78 -6.48
N ASN A 54 13.18 16.66 -5.82
CA ASN A 54 14.40 17.42 -6.13
C ASN A 54 15.44 16.61 -6.95
N TYR A 55 15.08 15.41 -7.41
CA TYR A 55 15.94 14.65 -8.32
C TYR A 55 15.82 15.23 -9.73
N ASN A 56 16.95 15.64 -10.30
CA ASN A 56 17.00 16.23 -11.64
C ASN A 56 17.15 15.21 -12.77
N SER A 57 17.17 13.90 -12.47
CA SER A 57 17.25 12.84 -13.47
C SER A 57 15.94 12.70 -14.27
N LYS A 58 16.06 12.25 -15.53
CA LYS A 58 14.90 12.00 -16.40
C LYS A 58 13.99 10.94 -15.79
N GLU A 59 14.61 9.90 -15.26
CA GLU A 59 13.95 8.75 -14.65
C GLU A 59 13.13 9.13 -13.42
N ALA A 60 13.63 10.02 -12.56
CA ALA A 60 12.87 10.51 -11.41
C ALA A 60 11.66 11.34 -11.85
N LYS A 61 11.80 12.21 -12.86
CA LYS A 61 10.68 13.00 -13.39
C LYS A 61 9.61 12.12 -14.03
N GLU A 62 10.02 11.14 -14.82
CA GLU A 62 9.11 10.16 -15.43
C GLU A 62 8.40 9.33 -14.36
N PHE A 63 9.12 8.84 -13.36
CA PHE A 63 8.53 8.08 -12.26
C PHE A 63 7.52 8.91 -11.46
N LEU A 64 7.87 10.16 -11.12
CA LEU A 64 6.97 11.08 -10.43
C LEU A 64 5.71 11.37 -11.25
N TYR A 65 5.80 11.47 -12.58
CA TYR A 65 4.64 11.58 -13.44
C TYR A 65 3.76 10.32 -13.40
N LEU A 66 4.38 9.13 -13.51
CA LEU A 66 3.66 7.85 -13.53
C LEU A 66 2.89 7.55 -12.24
N ILE A 67 3.42 7.92 -11.06
CA ILE A 67 2.72 7.71 -9.79
C ILE A 67 1.53 8.65 -9.57
N GLU A 68 1.32 9.64 -10.45
CA GLU A 68 0.12 10.49 -10.46
C GLU A 68 -0.99 9.92 -11.35
N LEU A 69 -0.68 8.95 -12.21
CA LEU A 69 -1.64 8.36 -13.15
C LEU A 69 -2.53 7.29 -12.48
N SER A 70 -3.55 6.86 -13.22
CA SER A 70 -4.52 5.84 -12.78
C SER A 70 -3.88 4.47 -12.50
N ASN A 71 -2.73 4.17 -13.09
CA ASN A 71 -1.98 2.93 -12.88
C ASN A 71 -0.97 3.01 -11.71
N SER A 72 -0.95 4.09 -10.94
CA SER A 72 -0.01 4.35 -9.85
C SER A 72 0.13 3.20 -8.83
N HIS A 73 -0.95 2.47 -8.54
CA HIS A 73 -0.93 1.27 -7.70
C HIS A 73 0.05 0.20 -8.20
N LYS A 74 0.09 -0.02 -9.52
CA LYS A 74 1.02 -0.96 -10.15
C LYS A 74 2.45 -0.42 -10.10
N ILE A 75 2.64 0.85 -10.43
CA ILE A 75 3.96 1.51 -10.47
C ILE A 75 4.66 1.46 -9.11
N ILE A 76 3.95 1.74 -8.01
CA ILE A 76 4.54 1.66 -6.66
C ILE A 76 4.90 0.21 -6.29
N LEU A 77 4.09 -0.77 -6.68
CA LEU A 77 4.43 -2.18 -6.46
C LEU A 77 5.63 -2.64 -7.30
N ASP A 78 5.74 -2.18 -8.54
CA ASP A 78 6.88 -2.47 -9.41
C ASP A 78 8.16 -1.84 -8.86
N PHE A 79 8.09 -0.61 -8.35
CA PHE A 79 9.19 0.03 -7.61
C PHE A 79 9.65 -0.83 -6.42
N LEU A 80 8.72 -1.24 -5.55
CA LEU A 80 9.05 -2.11 -4.41
C LEU A 80 9.57 -3.49 -4.84
N ASN A 81 9.10 -4.00 -5.98
CA ASN A 81 9.54 -5.27 -6.55
C ASN A 81 10.98 -5.21 -7.07
N VAL A 82 11.40 -4.09 -7.63
CA VAL A 82 12.81 -3.86 -8.00
C VAL A 82 13.63 -3.61 -6.73
N LEU A 83 13.15 -2.77 -5.82
CA LEU A 83 13.84 -2.43 -4.58
C LEU A 83 14.14 -3.66 -3.73
N LYS A 84 13.20 -4.60 -3.58
CA LYS A 84 13.43 -5.85 -2.82
C LYS A 84 14.49 -6.76 -3.45
N LYS A 85 14.75 -6.66 -4.75
CA LYS A 85 15.79 -7.43 -5.45
C LYS A 85 17.17 -6.81 -5.23
N GLU A 86 17.24 -5.50 -5.16
CA GLU A 86 18.48 -4.75 -4.88
C GLU A 86 18.81 -4.69 -3.38
N ASP A 87 17.80 -4.81 -2.51
CA ASP A 87 17.96 -4.85 -1.06
C ASP A 87 16.84 -5.69 -0.42
N GLY A 88 17.22 -6.90 0.02
CA GLY A 88 16.29 -7.92 0.50
C GLY A 88 15.42 -7.49 1.69
N LYS A 89 15.81 -6.45 2.44
CA LYS A 89 15.03 -5.95 3.59
C LYS A 89 13.65 -5.45 3.17
N PHE A 90 13.52 -4.91 1.96
CA PHE A 90 12.26 -4.39 1.42
C PHE A 90 11.29 -5.48 0.95
N ARG A 91 11.69 -6.77 0.99
CA ARG A 91 10.80 -7.89 0.70
C ARG A 91 9.55 -7.86 1.57
N ARG A 92 9.68 -7.51 2.85
CA ARG A 92 8.55 -7.44 3.79
C ARG A 92 7.57 -6.34 3.39
N VAL A 93 8.07 -5.18 2.97
CA VAL A 93 7.26 -4.04 2.52
C VAL A 93 6.50 -4.38 1.23
N TYR A 94 7.21 -4.96 0.25
CA TYR A 94 6.59 -5.44 -1.00
C TYR A 94 5.47 -6.46 -0.72
N ASN A 95 5.76 -7.48 0.10
CA ASN A 95 4.78 -8.52 0.41
C ASN A 95 3.56 -7.94 1.15
N ALA A 96 3.78 -7.01 2.09
CA ALA A 96 2.70 -6.36 2.83
C ALA A 96 1.78 -5.57 1.90
N LEU A 97 2.33 -4.74 1.01
CA LEU A 97 1.51 -3.96 0.08
C LEU A 97 0.81 -4.86 -0.96
N SER A 98 1.48 -5.91 -1.43
CA SER A 98 0.90 -6.86 -2.38
C SER A 98 -0.31 -7.58 -1.78
N ILE A 99 -0.20 -8.06 -0.53
CA ILE A 99 -1.30 -8.71 0.18
C ILE A 99 -2.47 -7.75 0.39
N LEU A 100 -2.19 -6.52 0.85
CA LEU A 100 -3.23 -5.50 1.02
C LEU A 100 -3.94 -5.16 -0.30
N ARG A 101 -3.20 -5.08 -1.41
CA ARG A 101 -3.80 -4.82 -2.73
C ARG A 101 -4.74 -5.94 -3.16
N ASP A 102 -4.31 -7.19 -3.01
CA ASP A 102 -5.12 -8.34 -3.43
C ASP A 102 -6.37 -8.48 -2.55
N LEU A 103 -6.23 -8.29 -1.23
CA LEU A 103 -7.35 -8.23 -0.30
C LEU A 103 -8.32 -7.10 -0.65
N ARG A 104 -7.82 -5.88 -0.90
CA ARG A 104 -8.66 -4.75 -1.33
C ARG A 104 -9.39 -5.05 -2.64
N ASN A 105 -8.72 -5.65 -3.62
CA ASN A 105 -9.36 -5.98 -4.88
C ASN A 105 -10.50 -6.99 -4.67
N ALA A 106 -10.28 -8.00 -3.82
CA ALA A 106 -11.36 -8.93 -3.49
C ALA A 106 -12.49 -8.26 -2.71
N SER A 107 -12.17 -7.41 -1.73
CA SER A 107 -13.17 -6.64 -0.99
C SER A 107 -14.07 -5.80 -1.91
N ASP A 108 -13.50 -5.18 -2.94
CA ASP A 108 -14.19 -4.22 -3.82
C ASP A 108 -14.89 -4.88 -5.02
N TYR A 109 -14.37 -6.00 -5.54
CA TYR A 109 -14.81 -6.56 -6.83
C TYR A 109 -15.31 -8.00 -6.76
N GLU A 110 -14.92 -8.79 -5.77
CA GLU A 110 -15.39 -10.17 -5.63
C GLU A 110 -16.69 -10.18 -4.81
N LEU A 111 -17.81 -10.46 -5.47
CA LEU A 111 -19.15 -10.45 -4.86
C LEU A 111 -19.44 -11.72 -4.06
N GLU A 112 -18.65 -12.77 -4.24
CA GLU A 112 -18.76 -14.02 -3.49
C GLU A 112 -18.11 -13.89 -2.11
N SER A 113 -18.69 -14.58 -1.12
CA SER A 113 -18.04 -14.85 0.16
C SER A 113 -18.21 -16.34 0.47
N PRO A 114 -17.11 -17.10 0.65
CA PRO A 114 -15.73 -16.62 0.70
C PRO A 114 -15.16 -16.28 -0.70
N ALA A 115 -14.20 -15.36 -0.78
CA ALA A 115 -13.62 -14.85 -2.02
C ALA A 115 -12.21 -15.40 -2.30
N ARG A 116 -11.82 -15.46 -3.57
CA ARG A 116 -10.45 -15.85 -3.95
C ARG A 116 -9.51 -14.65 -3.92
N VAL A 117 -8.40 -14.76 -3.20
CA VAL A 117 -7.37 -13.71 -3.11
C VAL A 117 -6.03 -14.23 -3.62
N LYS A 118 -5.44 -13.59 -4.63
CA LYS A 118 -4.27 -14.12 -5.36
C LYS A 118 -3.06 -14.46 -4.47
N SER A 119 -2.78 -13.65 -3.45
CA SER A 119 -1.64 -13.82 -2.54
C SER A 119 -1.93 -14.70 -1.32
N ILE A 120 -3.15 -15.19 -1.17
CA ILE A 120 -3.60 -16.02 -0.04
C ILE A 120 -4.02 -17.39 -0.60
N LYS A 121 -3.53 -18.48 0.00
CA LYS A 121 -3.75 -19.82 -0.54
C LYS A 121 -5.17 -20.33 -0.32
N GLU A 122 -5.81 -19.87 0.74
CA GLU A 122 -7.16 -20.24 1.15
C GLU A 122 -8.21 -19.23 0.66
N MET A 123 -9.48 -19.64 0.72
CA MET A 123 -10.60 -18.75 0.44
C MET A 123 -10.78 -17.77 1.61
N VAL A 124 -11.02 -16.51 1.29
CA VAL A 124 -11.11 -15.40 2.24
C VAL A 124 -12.57 -15.15 2.60
N ASP A 125 -12.97 -15.51 3.81
CA ASP A 125 -14.27 -15.12 4.37
C ASP A 125 -14.15 -13.74 5.02
N PHE A 126 -14.84 -12.75 4.45
CA PHE A 126 -14.83 -11.39 4.98
C PHE A 126 -15.69 -11.22 6.24
N ASN A 127 -16.43 -12.23 6.67
CA ASN A 127 -17.01 -12.28 8.02
C ASN A 127 -15.98 -12.63 9.10
N ASP A 128 -14.79 -13.08 8.73
CA ASP A 128 -13.70 -13.34 9.66
C ASP A 128 -12.89 -12.06 9.92
N ASP A 129 -12.73 -11.70 11.19
CA ASP A 129 -11.95 -10.54 11.62
C ASP A 129 -10.44 -10.77 11.44
N TYR A 130 -10.01 -12.02 11.21
CA TYR A 130 -8.64 -12.36 10.87
C TYR A 130 -8.09 -11.49 9.73
N TYR A 131 -8.88 -11.24 8.68
CA TYR A 131 -8.40 -10.46 7.52
C TYR A 131 -8.34 -8.95 7.79
N VAL A 132 -9.13 -8.46 8.75
CA VAL A 132 -9.00 -7.11 9.30
C VAL A 132 -7.67 -6.98 10.06
N GLU A 133 -7.41 -7.90 10.98
CA GLU A 133 -6.18 -7.90 11.78
C GLU A 133 -4.92 -8.13 10.92
N LEU A 134 -5.02 -9.01 9.91
CA LEU A 134 -3.97 -9.19 8.91
C LEU A 134 -3.67 -7.89 8.18
N SER A 135 -4.71 -7.16 7.75
CA SER A 135 -4.56 -5.89 7.04
C SER A 135 -3.93 -4.81 7.91
N LYS A 136 -4.37 -4.69 9.17
CA LYS A 136 -3.78 -3.80 10.19
C LYS A 136 -2.29 -4.10 10.40
N ASN A 137 -1.92 -5.38 10.50
CA ASN A 137 -0.53 -5.80 10.64
C ASN A 137 0.31 -5.52 9.39
N LYS A 138 -0.24 -5.68 8.18
CA LYS A 138 0.46 -5.29 6.94
C LYS A 138 0.67 -3.78 6.85
N TYR A 139 -0.34 -2.99 7.24
CA TYR A 139 -0.21 -1.53 7.33
C TYR A 139 0.93 -1.12 8.28
N LYS A 140 0.99 -1.70 9.49
CA LYS A 140 2.07 -1.45 10.46
C LYS A 140 3.46 -1.75 9.89
N ILE A 141 3.63 -2.86 9.16
CA ILE A 141 4.90 -3.19 8.47
C ILE A 141 5.32 -2.05 7.52
N ILE A 142 4.38 -1.51 6.76
CA ILE A 142 4.64 -0.46 5.78
C ILE A 142 5.02 0.85 6.47
N VAL A 143 4.25 1.28 7.47
CA VAL A 143 4.53 2.53 8.20
C VAL A 143 5.85 2.46 8.96
N ASN A 144 6.14 1.34 9.61
CA ASN A 144 7.40 1.14 10.34
C ASN A 144 8.62 1.08 9.42
N SER A 145 8.43 0.85 8.11
CA SER A 145 9.51 0.88 7.12
C SER A 145 9.88 2.28 6.64
N LYS A 146 9.23 3.35 7.13
CA LYS A 146 9.44 4.73 6.69
C LYS A 146 10.90 5.11 6.58
N SER A 147 11.65 4.99 7.68
CA SER A 147 13.05 5.41 7.73
C SER A 147 13.93 4.58 6.81
N ASP A 148 13.64 3.28 6.64
CA ASP A 148 14.36 2.44 5.68
C ASP A 148 14.14 2.90 4.24
N VAL A 149 12.89 3.21 3.88
CA VAL A 149 12.52 3.72 2.55
C VAL A 149 13.14 5.11 2.32
N GLU A 150 13.04 6.03 3.28
CA GLU A 150 13.67 7.35 3.17
C GLU A 150 15.19 7.26 3.07
N ASN A 151 15.83 6.34 3.81
CA ASN A 151 17.28 6.18 3.76
C ASN A 151 17.76 5.64 2.43
N ILE A 152 17.06 4.66 1.82
CA ILE A 152 17.46 4.17 0.50
C ILE A 152 17.24 5.23 -0.58
N LEU A 153 16.21 6.07 -0.43
CA LEU A 153 15.92 7.20 -1.32
C LEU A 153 16.95 8.34 -1.23
N LYS A 154 17.93 8.29 -0.33
CA LYS A 154 19.06 9.23 -0.31
C LYS A 154 20.21 8.80 -1.23
N ASP A 155 20.31 7.52 -1.57
CA ASP A 155 21.33 6.99 -2.49
C ASP A 155 20.88 7.19 -3.94
N ARG A 156 21.21 8.36 -4.49
CA ARG A 156 20.82 8.75 -5.85
C ARG A 156 21.21 7.72 -6.91
N SER A 157 22.44 7.19 -6.81
CA SER A 157 22.97 6.24 -7.79
C SER A 157 22.16 4.95 -7.83
N LYS A 158 21.77 4.44 -6.65
CA LYS A 158 20.96 3.24 -6.52
C LYS A 158 19.52 3.49 -6.96
N ILE A 159 18.96 4.66 -6.63
CA ILE A 159 17.61 5.03 -7.06
C ILE A 159 17.52 5.16 -8.57
N ASP A 160 18.44 5.86 -9.24
CA ASP A 160 18.40 5.97 -10.71
C ASP A 160 18.50 4.57 -11.37
N LYS A 161 19.34 3.67 -10.83
CA LYS A 161 19.40 2.26 -11.26
C LYS A 161 18.07 1.52 -11.08
N ILE A 162 17.37 1.76 -9.98
CA ILE A 162 16.05 1.16 -9.70
C ILE A 162 15.02 1.69 -10.68
N LEU A 163 14.97 3.02 -10.87
CA LEU A 163 13.97 3.68 -11.71
C LEU A 163 14.08 3.28 -13.18
N ARG A 164 15.29 3.01 -13.70
CA ARG A 164 15.49 2.47 -15.07
C ARG A 164 14.92 1.08 -15.31
N LYS A 165 14.57 0.34 -14.25
CA LYS A 165 14.06 -1.05 -14.34
C LYS A 165 12.54 -1.16 -14.22
N ILE A 166 11.86 -0.03 -14.05
CA ILE A 166 10.40 0.08 -13.94
C ILE A 166 9.87 0.46 -15.32
#